data_AF-A0A3B3T1Y7-F1
#
_entry.id   AF-A0A3B3T1Y7-F1
#
_cell.length_a   1.000
_cell.length_b   1.000
_cell.length_c   1.000
_cell.angle_alpha   90.00
_cell.angle_beta   90.00
_cell.angle_gamma   90.00
#
_symmetry.space_group_name_H-M   'P 1'
#
loop_
_entity.id
_entity.type
_entity.pdbx_description
1 polymer ?
#
loop_
_entity_poly.entity_id
_entity_poly.type
_entity_poly.pdbx_seq_one_letter_code
_entity_poly.pdbx_strand_id
1 'polypeptide(L)'
;WTFGGGTRLDVGTPTLTVLPPSSVEVSSKNSATLMCLANKGFPSDWKLSWKVDGNSKYSETSRGLLEKDGLYSWSSSLSLTADEWKKAGSVVCEAHQGCQAPVTQMLRGGDCSE
;
A
#
# COMPACT_ATOMS: atom_id res chain seq x y z
N TRP A 1 32.35 22.61 18.72
CA TRP A 1 31.42 22.55 17.58
C TRP A 1 30.33 21.56 17.90
N THR A 2 29.13 22.02 18.26
CA THR A 2 27.97 21.16 18.50
C THR A 2 27.01 21.37 17.34
N PHE A 3 26.78 20.31 16.55
CA PHE A 3 25.72 20.31 15.54
C PHE A 3 24.37 20.46 16.24
N GLY A 4 23.52 21.36 15.72
CA GLY A 4 22.24 21.72 16.32
C GLY A 4 21.27 20.53 16.41
N GLY A 5 20.49 20.47 17.48
CA GLY A 5 19.40 19.51 17.63
C GLY A 5 18.36 19.74 16.54
N GLY A 6 18.36 18.88 15.53
CA GLY A 6 17.60 19.06 14.29
C GLY A 6 16.08 19.27 14.50
N THR A 7 15.44 19.85 13.49
CA THR A 7 13.99 20.05 13.46
C THR A 7 13.27 18.72 13.25
N ARG A 8 12.34 18.39 14.15
CA ARG A 8 11.45 17.24 13.99
C ARG A 8 10.33 17.64 13.02
N LEU A 9 10.34 17.07 11.82
CA LEU A 9 9.28 17.26 10.82
C LEU A 9 8.09 16.36 11.19
N ASP A 10 6.94 16.95 11.47
CA ASP A 10 5.68 16.21 11.60
C ASP A 10 5.15 15.94 10.19
N VAL A 11 5.28 14.70 9.75
CA VAL A 11 4.85 14.23 8.44
C VAL A 11 3.45 13.66 8.60
N GLY A 12 2.50 14.13 7.78
CA GLY A 12 1.17 13.53 7.72
C GLY A 12 1.28 12.10 7.18
N THR A 13 1.17 11.11 8.05
CA THR A 13 1.24 9.70 7.66
C THR A 13 -0.04 9.28 6.93
N PRO A 14 0.04 8.72 5.71
CA PRO A 14 -1.13 8.28 4.99
C PRO A 14 -1.79 7.11 5.71
N THR A 15 -3.12 7.09 5.68
CA THR A 15 -3.90 5.93 6.10
C THR A 15 -4.00 4.96 4.94
N LEU A 16 -3.54 3.72 5.16
CA LEU A 16 -3.56 2.66 4.17
C LEU A 16 -4.81 1.79 4.29
N THR A 17 -5.41 1.45 3.15
CA THR A 17 -6.51 0.51 3.04
C THR A 17 -6.22 -0.45 1.90
N VAL A 18 -6.21 -1.75 2.18
CA VAL A 18 -5.98 -2.79 1.18
C VAL A 18 -7.31 -3.46 0.87
N LEU A 19 -7.65 -3.49 -0.41
CA LEU A 19 -8.85 -4.12 -0.93
C LEU A 19 -8.49 -5.48 -1.54
N PRO A 20 -9.20 -6.55 -1.17
CA PRO A 20 -9.01 -7.87 -1.74
C PRO A 20 -9.43 -7.91 -3.23
N PRO A 21 -8.94 -8.89 -3.99
CA PRO A 21 -9.44 -9.13 -5.34
C PRO A 21 -10.89 -9.64 -5.28
N SER A 22 -11.65 -9.41 -6.35
CA SER A 22 -13.03 -9.93 -6.38
C SER A 22 -13.04 -11.45 -6.57
N SER A 23 -13.91 -12.16 -5.85
CA SER A 23 -14.01 -13.63 -5.94
C SER A 23 -14.33 -14.13 -7.35
N VAL A 24 -15.09 -13.34 -8.11
CA VAL A 24 -15.43 -13.63 -9.52
C VAL A 24 -14.20 -13.53 -10.42
N GLU A 25 -13.33 -12.55 -10.21
CA GLU A 25 -12.08 -12.42 -10.97
C GLU A 25 -11.18 -13.63 -10.73
N VAL A 26 -10.98 -13.99 -9.45
CA VAL A 26 -10.13 -15.12 -9.06
C VAL A 26 -10.66 -16.44 -9.63
N SER A 27 -11.97 -16.64 -9.62
CA SER A 27 -12.59 -17.91 -10.02
C SER A 27 -12.78 -18.04 -11.53
N SER A 28 -13.15 -16.95 -12.21
CA SER A 28 -13.53 -17.00 -13.63
C SER A 28 -12.42 -16.58 -14.58
N LYS A 29 -11.52 -15.68 -14.15
CA LYS A 29 -10.44 -15.14 -14.98
C LYS A 29 -9.06 -15.68 -14.60
N ASN A 30 -8.97 -16.47 -13.53
CA ASN A 30 -7.72 -16.98 -12.98
C ASN A 30 -6.69 -15.88 -12.64
N SER A 31 -7.16 -14.65 -12.37
CA SER A 31 -6.37 -13.48 -12.00
C SER A 31 -6.87 -12.89 -10.68
N ALA A 32 -5.98 -12.20 -9.96
CA ALA A 32 -6.28 -11.56 -8.70
C ALA A 32 -5.67 -10.16 -8.68
N THR A 33 -6.50 -9.13 -8.78
CA THR A 33 -6.05 -7.74 -8.71
C THR A 33 -6.34 -7.16 -7.33
N LEU A 34 -5.30 -6.86 -6.56
CA LEU A 34 -5.39 -6.19 -5.27
C LEU A 34 -5.17 -4.69 -5.43
N MET A 35 -5.81 -3.91 -4.55
CA MET A 35 -5.68 -2.46 -4.57
C MET A 35 -5.32 -1.93 -3.18
N CYS A 36 -4.35 -1.04 -3.10
CA CYS A 36 -3.97 -0.33 -1.89
C CYS A 36 -4.23 1.15 -2.08
N LEU A 37 -5.01 1.73 -1.18
CA LEU A 37 -5.34 3.14 -1.15
C LEU A 37 -4.59 3.79 0.01
N ALA A 38 -3.80 4.81 -0.28
CA ALA A 38 -3.11 5.62 0.71
C ALA A 38 -3.71 7.02 0.69
N ASN A 39 -4.40 7.40 1.76
CA ASN A 39 -5.13 8.66 1.83
C ASN A 39 -4.54 9.56 2.90
N LYS A 40 -4.69 10.87 2.73
CA LYS A 40 -4.34 11.88 3.74
C LYS A 40 -2.84 11.92 4.09
N GLY A 41 -1.96 11.65 3.14
CA GLY A 41 -0.51 11.73 3.34
C GLY A 41 0.07 13.11 2.98
N PHE A 42 1.17 13.48 3.62
CA PHE A 42 1.95 14.68 3.29
C PHE A 42 3.41 14.45 3.71
N PRO A 43 4.43 14.84 2.92
CA PRO A 43 4.40 15.57 1.64
C PRO A 43 4.04 14.66 0.45
N SER A 44 4.23 15.11 -0.79
CA SER A 44 3.87 14.35 -2.00
C SER A 44 4.82 13.18 -2.36
N ASP A 45 5.87 12.95 -1.58
CA ASP A 45 6.99 12.07 -1.91
C ASP A 45 6.87 10.63 -1.37
N TRP A 46 5.69 10.27 -0.85
CA TRP A 46 5.39 8.89 -0.46
C TRP A 46 5.42 7.93 -1.65
N LYS A 47 5.88 6.72 -1.38
CA LYS A 47 5.92 5.62 -2.36
C LYS A 47 5.24 4.39 -1.82
N LEU A 48 4.34 3.81 -2.60
CA LEU A 48 3.69 2.54 -2.28
C LEU A 48 4.45 1.37 -2.88
N SER A 49 4.59 0.31 -2.09
CA SER A 49 5.15 -0.98 -2.50
C SER A 49 4.34 -2.12 -1.88
N TRP A 50 4.57 -3.33 -2.39
CA TRP A 50 3.88 -4.53 -1.91
C TRP A 50 4.84 -5.63 -1.52
N LYS A 51 4.45 -6.38 -0.50
CA LYS A 51 5.08 -7.65 -0.11
C LYS A 51 4.03 -8.76 -0.05
N VAL A 52 4.33 -9.87 -0.71
CA VAL A 52 3.53 -11.10 -0.63
C VAL A 52 4.39 -12.15 0.06
N ASP A 53 3.96 -12.60 1.23
CA ASP A 53 4.71 -13.53 2.10
C ASP A 53 6.15 -13.07 2.36
N GLY A 54 6.33 -11.77 2.55
CA GLY A 54 7.63 -11.13 2.77
C GLY A 54 8.44 -10.82 1.51
N ASN A 55 8.02 -11.31 0.33
CA ASN A 55 8.70 -11.03 -0.93
C ASN A 55 8.14 -9.79 -1.62
N SER A 56 9.02 -8.86 -1.99
CA SER A 56 8.65 -7.67 -2.75
C SER A 56 8.07 -8.04 -4.11
N LYS A 57 6.91 -7.46 -4.45
CA LYS A 57 6.27 -7.62 -5.75
C LYS A 57 6.23 -6.28 -6.49
N TYR A 58 6.36 -6.36 -7.81
CA TYR A 58 6.12 -5.22 -8.67
C TYR A 58 4.64 -4.85 -8.65
N SER A 59 4.36 -3.55 -8.62
CA SER A 59 3.01 -2.99 -8.60
C SER A 59 2.96 -1.69 -9.37
N GLU A 60 1.79 -1.36 -9.88
CA GLU A 60 1.54 -0.10 -10.58
C GLU A 60 0.99 0.91 -9.57
N THR A 61 1.78 1.95 -9.27
CA THR A 61 1.41 2.99 -8.30
C THR A 61 1.05 4.28 -9.03
N SER A 62 -0.07 4.89 -8.64
CA SER A 62 -0.52 6.17 -9.16
C SER A 62 0.43 7.31 -8.75
N ARG A 63 0.35 8.42 -9.47
CA ARG A 63 0.92 9.68 -8.98
C ARG A 63 0.08 10.16 -7.78
N GLY A 64 0.73 10.85 -6.86
CA GLY A 64 0.05 11.49 -5.72
C GLY A 64 -0.89 12.58 -6.20
N LEU A 65 -2.17 12.46 -5.85
CA LEU A 65 -3.21 13.45 -6.13
C LEU A 65 -3.39 14.34 -4.92
N LEU A 66 -3.28 15.66 -5.09
CA LEU A 66 -3.61 16.62 -4.04
C LEU A 66 -5.13 16.78 -3.95
N GLU A 67 -5.68 16.42 -2.79
CA GLU A 67 -7.10 16.52 -2.49
C GLU A 67 -7.49 17.92 -1.98
N LYS A 68 -8.79 18.19 -1.88
CA LYS A 68 -9.33 19.49 -1.43
C LYS A 68 -8.97 19.84 0.01
N ASP A 69 -8.66 18.85 0.84
CA ASP A 69 -8.21 19.02 2.22
C ASP A 69 -6.71 19.40 2.31
N GLY A 70 -6.01 19.50 1.18
CA GLY A 70 -4.59 19.84 1.11
C GLY A 70 -3.65 18.67 1.38
N LEU A 71 -4.17 17.44 1.45
CA LEU A 71 -3.40 16.23 1.63
C LEU A 71 -3.34 15.41 0.33
N TYR A 72 -2.34 14.55 0.23
CA TYR A 72 -2.14 13.70 -0.94
C TYR A 72 -2.77 12.32 -0.75
N SER A 73 -3.22 11.78 -1.87
CA SER A 73 -3.72 10.41 -1.98
C SER A 73 -3.02 9.66 -3.12
N TRP A 74 -2.78 8.37 -2.92
CA TRP A 74 -2.19 7.46 -3.90
C TRP A 74 -3.00 6.17 -3.94
N SER A 75 -2.96 5.50 -5.08
CA SER A 75 -3.42 4.12 -5.22
C SER A 75 -2.30 3.26 -5.79
N SER A 76 -2.26 2.00 -5.42
CA SER A 76 -1.36 1.01 -6.00
C SER A 76 -2.12 -0.26 -6.29
N SER A 77 -1.91 -0.82 -7.49
CA SER A 77 -2.55 -2.05 -7.93
C SER A 77 -1.49 -3.14 -8.07
N LEU A 78 -1.76 -4.29 -7.45
CA LEU A 78 -0.92 -5.49 -7.52
C LEU A 78 -1.70 -6.59 -8.23
N SER A 79 -1.18 -7.04 -9.37
CA SER A 79 -1.74 -8.16 -10.13
C SER A 79 -1.01 -9.45 -9.80
N LEU A 80 -1.75 -10.44 -9.32
CA LEU A 80 -1.27 -11.80 -9.04
C LEU A 80 -2.09 -12.81 -9.85
N THR A 81 -1.57 -14.02 -9.98
CA THR A 81 -2.39 -15.16 -10.43
C THR A 81 -3.33 -15.63 -9.33
N ALA A 82 -4.44 -16.28 -9.70
CA ALA A 82 -5.35 -16.86 -8.71
C ALA A 82 -4.67 -17.88 -7.78
N ASP A 83 -3.69 -18.63 -8.29
CA ASP A 83 -2.93 -19.59 -7.49
C ASP A 83 -1.99 -18.89 -6.49
N GLU A 84 -1.30 -17.83 -6.91
CA GLU A 84 -0.49 -17.01 -5.99
C GLU A 84 -1.35 -16.39 -4.90
N TRP A 85 -2.53 -15.85 -5.25
CA TRP A 85 -3.45 -15.28 -4.27
C TRP A 85 -3.97 -16.32 -3.27
N LYS A 86 -4.39 -17.50 -3.73
CA LYS A 86 -4.89 -18.57 -2.85
C LYS A 86 -3.81 -19.14 -1.94
N LYS A 87 -2.54 -19.10 -2.36
CA LYS A 87 -1.38 -19.57 -1.58
C LYS A 87 -0.78 -18.48 -0.70
N ALA A 88 -1.08 -17.21 -0.98
CA ALA A 88 -0.57 -16.09 -0.22
C ALA A 88 -1.09 -16.15 1.22
N GLY A 89 -0.19 -16.30 2.18
CA GLY A 89 -0.53 -16.26 3.60
C GLY A 89 -0.74 -14.83 4.09
N SER A 90 0.01 -13.88 3.53
CA SER A 90 -0.03 -12.47 3.89
C SER A 90 0.31 -11.58 2.70
N VAL A 91 -0.55 -10.59 2.44
CA VAL A 91 -0.26 -9.51 1.51
C VAL A 91 -0.17 -8.19 2.27
N VAL A 92 0.94 -7.49 2.13
CA VAL A 92 1.22 -6.24 2.83
C VAL A 92 1.45 -5.14 1.81
N CYS A 93 0.70 -4.04 1.92
CA CYS A 93 1.01 -2.79 1.26
C CYS A 93 1.83 -1.91 2.20
N GLU A 94 2.91 -1.33 1.71
CA GLU A 94 3.80 -0.47 2.47
C GLU A 94 3.86 0.92 1.84
N ALA A 95 3.80 1.97 2.65
CA ALA A 95 4.06 3.34 2.27
C ALA A 95 5.38 3.81 2.87
N HIS A 96 6.30 4.21 2.01
CA HIS A 96 7.66 4.61 2.35
C HIS A 96 7.83 6.11 2.14
N GLN A 97 8.49 6.78 3.08
CA GLN A 97 8.84 8.19 2.97
C GLN A 97 10.21 8.47 3.61
N GLY A 98 11.17 8.88 2.78
CA GLY A 98 12.55 9.10 3.22
C GLY A 98 13.16 7.89 3.96
N CYS A 99 13.73 8.14 5.14
CA CYS A 99 14.28 7.12 6.04
C CYS A 99 13.33 6.76 7.21
N GLN A 100 12.05 7.15 7.12
CA GLN A 100 11.09 6.82 8.18
C GLN A 100 10.69 5.34 8.12
N ALA A 101 10.18 4.83 9.23
CA ALA A 101 9.59 3.50 9.26
C ALA A 101 8.38 3.47 8.31
N PRO A 102 8.23 2.43 7.47
CA PRO A 102 7.12 2.35 6.55
C PRO A 102 5.79 2.19 7.29
N VAL A 103 4.75 2.86 6.79
CA VAL A 103 3.38 2.56 7.20
C VAL A 103 2.95 1.31 6.45
N THR A 104 2.40 0.32 7.15
CA THR A 104 2.06 -0.96 6.53
C THR A 104 0.62 -1.34 6.81
N GLN A 105 -0.09 -1.83 5.79
CA GLN A 105 -1.40 -2.45 5.95
C GLN A 105 -1.38 -3.85 5.39
N MET A 106 -1.78 -4.81 6.22
CA MET A 106 -1.80 -6.22 5.89
C MET A 106 -3.22 -6.70 5.63
N LEU A 107 -3.37 -7.49 4.58
CA LEU A 107 -4.55 -8.26 4.26
C LEU A 107 -4.17 -9.74 4.40
N ARG A 108 -4.86 -10.47 5.28
CA ARG A 108 -4.74 -11.92 5.34
C ARG A 108 -5.75 -12.54 4.39
N GLY A 109 -5.38 -13.62 3.72
CA GLY A 109 -6.27 -14.35 2.79
C GLY A 109 -7.55 -14.93 3.43
N GLY A 110 -7.76 -14.74 4.74
CA GLY A 110 -8.97 -15.11 5.48
C GLY A 110 -9.85 -13.95 5.93
N ASP A 111 -9.48 -12.69 5.69
CA ASP A 111 -10.26 -11.50 6.13
C ASP A 111 -11.43 -11.16 5.16
N CYS A 112 -11.90 -12.14 4.38
CA CYS A 112 -13.11 -12.00 3.59
C CYS A 112 -14.32 -12.05 4.53
N SER A 113 -14.88 -10.89 4.88
CA SER A 113 -16.27 -10.81 5.33
C SER A 113 -17.16 -11.09 4.12
N GLU A 114 -18.00 -12.11 4.27
CA GLU A 114 -19.12 -12.49 3.41
C GLU A 114 -20.08 -11.32 3.16
#